data_AF-A0A365U1V5-F1
#
_entry.id   AF-A0A365U1V5-F1
#
_cell.length_a   1.000
_cell.length_b   1.000
_cell.length_c   1.000
_cell.angle_alpha   90.00
_cell.angle_beta   90.00
_cell.angle_gamma   90.00
#
_symmetry.space_group_name_H-M   'P 1'
#
loop_
_entity.id
_entity.type
_entity.pdbx_description
1 polymer ?
#
loop_
_entity_poly.entity_id
_entity_poly.type
_entity_poly.pdbx_seq_one_letter_code
_entity_poly.pdbx_strand_id
1 'polypeptide(L)' 'MNTHITDSHVSAFEALTSGRYNNFALFSCQVNGEPAAAIVALTPDGDELTITPLFVSVTPDMILTDHDGVPAGGAP' A
#
# COMPACT_ATOMS: atom_id res chain seq x y z
N MET A 1 -22.53 -7.69 5.16
CA MET A 1 -21.76 -6.85 4.22
C MET A 1 -20.31 -7.13 4.52
N ASN A 2 -19.60 -7.83 3.62
CA ASN A 2 -18.20 -8.20 3.83
C ASN A 2 -17.33 -7.17 3.12
N THR A 3 -16.36 -6.59 3.82
CA THR A 3 -15.43 -5.60 3.25
C THR A 3 -14.10 -6.27 2.97
N HIS A 4 -13.34 -5.76 1.99
CA HIS A 4 -11.95 -6.16 1.77
C HIS A 4 -10.96 -5.44 2.71
N ILE A 5 -11.46 -4.60 3.63
CA ILE A 5 -10.65 -3.88 4.62
C ILE A 5 -10.33 -4.83 5.79
N THR A 6 -9.04 -5.04 6.05
CA THR A 6 -8.53 -5.78 7.20
C THR A 6 -8.05 -4.83 8.29
N ASP A 7 -7.82 -5.34 9.50
CA ASP A 7 -7.22 -4.56 10.59
C ASP A 7 -5.84 -3.99 10.23
N SER A 8 -5.07 -4.69 9.39
CA SER A 8 -3.79 -4.20 8.88
C SER A 8 -3.96 -3.01 7.94
N HIS A 9 -4.99 -3.00 7.08
CA HIS A 9 -5.30 -1.84 6.23
C HIS A 9 -5.65 -0.62 7.07
N VAL A 10 -6.48 -0.79 8.11
CA VAL A 10 -6.84 0.29 9.04
C VAL A 10 -5.61 0.82 9.77
N SER A 11 -4.80 -0.08 10.34
CA SER A 11 -3.59 0.30 11.07
C SER A 11 -2.60 1.06 10.20
N ALA A 12 -2.39 0.64 8.95
CA ALA A 12 -1.53 1.32 8.01
C ALA A 12 -2.06 2.71 7.64
N PHE A 13 -3.36 2.83 7.38
CA PHE A 13 -4.00 4.12 7.08
C PHE A 13 -3.88 5.11 8.25
N GLU A 14 -4.14 4.66 9.47
CA GLU A 14 -3.98 5.49 10.67
C GLU A 14 -2.52 5.89 10.92
N ALA A 15 -1.56 4.99 10.66
CA ALA A 15 -0.15 5.30 10.80
C ALA A 15 0.28 6.44 9.86
N LEU A 16 -0.19 6.39 8.60
CA LEU A 16 0.10 7.42 7.59
C LEU A 16 -0.58 8.76 7.86
N THR A 17 -1.81 8.74 8.38
CA THR A 17 -2.63 9.97 8.52
C THR A 17 -2.49 10.65 9.87
N SER A 18 -2.11 9.92 10.93
CA SER A 18 -2.05 10.47 12.28
C SER A 18 -0.88 11.43 12.54
N GLY A 19 0.14 11.44 11.66
CA GLY A 19 1.36 12.22 11.87
C GLY A 19 2.24 11.76 13.03
N ARG A 20 1.87 10.65 13.70
CA ARG A 20 2.61 10.08 14.84
C ARG A 20 3.90 9.36 14.44
N TYR A 21 4.00 8.99 13.16
CA TYR A 21 5.10 8.22 12.60
C TYR A 21 5.75 9.03 11.47
N ASN A 22 7.07 8.92 11.36
CA ASN A 22 7.87 9.61 10.36
C ASN A 22 8.85 8.68 9.62
N ASN A 23 8.78 7.37 9.88
CA ASN A 23 9.63 6.34 9.32
C ASN A 23 9.04 5.76 8.02
N PHE A 24 8.51 6.62 7.16
CA PHE A 24 7.93 6.24 5.88
C PHE A 24 8.81 6.68 4.72
N ALA A 25 8.81 5.89 3.65
CA ALA A 25 9.48 6.25 2.41
C ALA A 25 8.64 5.87 1.19
N LEU A 26 8.90 6.56 0.08
CA LEU A 26 8.46 6.11 -1.23
C LEU A 26 9.50 5.12 -1.77
N PHE A 27 9.05 3.92 -2.12
CA PHE A 27 9.90 2.84 -2.59
C PHE A 27 9.57 2.53 -4.05
N SER A 28 10.55 2.68 -4.93
CA SER A 28 10.45 2.30 -6.34
C SER A 28 10.49 0.78 -6.46
N CYS A 29 9.51 0.16 -7.11
CA CYS A 29 9.40 -1.29 -7.21
C CYS A 29 8.72 -1.75 -8.51
N GLN A 30 8.51 -3.06 -8.62
CA GLN A 30 7.69 -3.66 -9.67
C GLN A 30 6.60 -4.51 -9.01
N VAL A 31 5.39 -4.48 -9.57
CA VAL A 31 4.29 -5.37 -9.18
C VAL A 31 3.90 -6.16 -10.41
N ASN A 32 3.99 -7.49 -10.32
CA ASN A 32 3.72 -8.38 -11.45
C ASN A 32 4.52 -8.07 -12.73
N GLY A 33 5.71 -7.46 -12.59
CA GLY A 33 6.57 -7.07 -13.71
C GLY A 33 6.34 -5.65 -14.22
N GLU A 34 5.28 -4.96 -13.79
CA GLU A 34 5.01 -3.57 -14.15
C GLU A 34 5.66 -2.58 -13.17
N PRO A 35 6.21 -1.46 -13.64
CA PRO A 35 6.74 -0.41 -12.77
C PRO A 35 5.68 0.13 -11.81
N ALA A 36 6.03 0.22 -10.53
CA ALA A 36 5.16 0.70 -9.48
C ALA A 36 5.95 1.49 -8.43
N ALA A 37 5.22 2.08 -7.48
CA ALA A 37 5.76 2.62 -6.26
C ALA A 37 4.96 2.12 -5.06
N ALA A 38 5.62 1.95 -3.92
CA ALA A 38 4.97 1.64 -2.66
C ALA A 38 5.29 2.69 -1.60
N ILE A 39 4.31 2.96 -0.74
CA ILE A 39 4.56 3.60 0.55
C ILE A 39 4.96 2.48 1.51
N VAL A 40 6.15 2.59 2.09
CA VAL A 40 6.72 1.58 2.99
C VAL A 40 6.97 2.17 4.38
N ALA A 41 6.81 1.35 5.41
CA ALA A 41 7.38 1.61 6.73
C ALA A 41 8.80 1.04 6.78
N LEU A 42 9.70 1.81 7.37
CA LEU A 42 11.09 1.45 7.59
C LEU A 42 11.29 1.19 9.08
N THR A 43 11.55 -0.06 9.45
CA THR A 43 11.72 -0.46 10.85
C THR A 43 13.14 -0.96 11.06
N PRO A 44 13.94 -0.34 11.96
CA PRO A 44 15.26 -0.87 12.32
C PRO A 44 15.13 -2.28 12.90
N ASP A 45 15.99 -3.18 12.45
CA ASP A 45 16.11 -4.54 12.97
C ASP A 45 17.60 -4.87 13.16
N GLY A 46 18.12 -4.57 14.35
CA GLY A 46 19.55 -4.59 14.61
C GLY A 46 20.31 -3.60 13.72
N ASP A 47 21.23 -4.13 12.91
CA ASP A 47 22.02 -3.36 11.93
C ASP A 47 21.36 -3.32 10.54
N GLU A 48 20.18 -3.94 10.38
CA GLU A 48 19.42 -3.97 9.14
C GLU A 48 18.15 -3.12 9.21
N LEU A 49 17.49 -2.98 8.06
CA LEU A 49 16.23 -2.26 7.93
C LEU A 49 15.19 -3.19 7.33
N THR A 50 14.13 -3.46 8.08
CA THR A 50 12.94 -4.13 7.57
C THR A 50 12.10 -3.11 6.79
N ILE A 51 11.83 -3.42 5.52
CA ILE A 51 10.95 -2.65 4.65
C ILE A 51 9.59 -3.34 4.60
N THR A 52 8.57 -2.71 5.16
CA THR A 52 7.20 -3.23 5.15
C THR A 52 6.32 -2.41 4.21
N PRO A 53 5.90 -2.96 3.06
CA PRO A 53 4.92 -2.31 2.18
C PRO A 53 3.59 -2.10 2.91
N LEU A 54 3.06 -0.88 2.82
CA LEU A 54 1.76 -0.50 3.41
C LEU A 54 0.69 -0.31 2.32
N PHE A 55 1.05 0.44 1.27
CA PHE A 55 0.20 0.69 0.12
C PHE A 55 1.05 0.68 -1.15
N VAL A 56 0.47 0.22 -2.25
CA VAL A 56 1.10 0.17 -3.57
C VAL A 56 0.31 1.00 -4.56
N SER A 57 1.01 1.65 -5.49
CA SER A 57 0.39 2.41 -6.57
C SER A 57 -0.40 1.48 -7.48
N VAL A 58 -1.51 1.99 -8.01
CA VAL A 58 -2.18 1.34 -9.15
C VAL A 58 -1.24 1.30 -10.36
N THR A 59 -1.25 0.20 -11.10
CA THR A 59 -0.52 0.05 -12.37
C THR A 59 -1.53 0.05 -13.54
N PRO A 60 -1.10 0.33 -14.79
CA PRO A 60 -2.01 0.41 -15.94
C PRO A 60 -2.80 -0.87 -16.23
N ASP A 61 -2.28 -2.02 -15.83
CA ASP A 61 -2.88 -3.35 -16.02
C ASP A 61 -3.74 -3.81 -14.83
N MET A 62 -3.77 -3.06 -13.72
CA MET A 62 -4.58 -3.42 -12.56
C MET A 62 -6.08 -3.25 -12.83
N ILE A 63 -6.82 -4.34 -12.63
CA ILE A 63 -8.29 -4.32 -12.62
C ILE A 63 -8.74 -4.14 -11.17
N LEU A 64 -9.19 -2.93 -10.82
CA LEU A 64 -9.73 -2.63 -9.51
C LEU A 64 -11.25 -2.80 -9.52
N THR A 65 -11.78 -3.63 -8.62
CA THR A 65 -13.23 -3.79 -8.41
C THR A 65 -13.59 -3.54 -6.95
N ASP A 66 -14.82 -3.12 -6.70
CA ASP A 66 -15.36 -3.10 -5.34
C ASP A 66 -15.72 -4.52 -4.84
N HIS A 67 -16.33 -4.60 -3.66
CA HIS A 67 -16.74 -5.87 -3.05
C HIS A 67 -17.84 -6.62 -3.81
N ASP A 68 -18.56 -5.95 -4.72
CA ASP A 68 -19.58 -6.55 -5.58
C ASP A 68 -19.02 -6.92 -6.98
N GLY A 69 -17.71 -6.73 -7.18
CA GLY A 69 -17.05 -6.97 -8.46
C GLY A 69 -17.29 -5.86 -9.49
N VAL A 70 -17.88 -4.73 -9.09
CA VAL A 70 -18.09 -3.58 -9.98
C VAL A 70 -16.75 -2.87 -10.18
N PRO A 71 -16.31 -2.65 -11.43
CA PRO A 71 -15.07 -1.93 -11.70
C PRO A 71 -15.07 -0.54 -11.06
N ALA A 72 -14.01 -0.23 -10.33
CA ALA A 72 -13.75 1.13 -9.85
C ALA A 72 -13.33 1.99 -11.04
N GLY A 73 -13.80 3.24 -11.10
CA GLY A 73 -13.48 4.18 -12.16
C GLY A 73 -12.04 4.71 -12.08
N GLY A 74 -11.08 3.94 -12.61
CA GLY A 74 -9.89 4.37 -13.36
C GLY A 74 -8.64 4.92 -12.63
N ALA A 75 -7.50 4.74 -13.31
CA ALA A 75 -6.45 5.75 -13.55
C ALA A 75 -5.96 5.56 -15.03
N PRO A 76 -5.49 6.62 -15.72
CA PRO A 76 -5.26 6.65 -17.18
C PRO A 76 -4.19 5.70 -17.72
#